data_AF-A0A947HRH4-F1
#
_entry.id   AF-A0A947HRH4-F1
#
_cell.length_a   1.000
_cell.length_b   1.000
_cell.length_c   1.000
_cell.angle_alpha   90.00
_cell.angle_beta   90.00
_cell.angle_gamma   90.00
#
_symmetry.space_group_name_H-M   'P 1'
#
loop_
_entity.id
_entity.type
_entity.pdbx_description
1 polymer ?
#
loop_
_entity_poly.entity_id
_entity_poly.type
_entity_poly.pdbx_seq_one_letter_code
_entity_poly.pdbx_strand_id
1 'polypeptide(L)'
;DRVRPDHVIFSFHGLPERQIKKSDETGSHCLTRPDCCASMCPENRWCYRAQCFETARLLATSLGLADGTHQVTFQSRLGRTPWIRPYTDVVVEELAAKGSKRVVVFCPAFVADCLETLEEVGMRLKEDFVARGGEVLELVPSLNATPVWVNTAVELIRAASSRAI
;
A
#
# COMPACT_ATOMS: atom_id res chain seq x y z
N ASP A 1 20.00 -17.64 0.88
CA ASP A 1 19.16 -17.63 2.09
C ASP A 1 18.61 -16.25 2.37
N ARG A 2 17.33 -16.00 2.04
CA ARG A 2 16.68 -14.75 2.42
C ARG A 2 15.89 -15.00 3.72
N VAL A 3 16.37 -14.42 4.82
CA VAL A 3 15.72 -14.46 6.13
C VAL A 3 14.35 -13.78 6.04
N ARG A 4 13.31 -14.43 6.58
CA ARG A 4 11.92 -13.92 6.63
C ARG A 4 11.88 -12.53 7.29
N PRO A 5 11.11 -11.56 6.76
CA PRO A 5 10.98 -10.25 7.41
C PRO A 5 10.19 -10.36 8.72
N ASP A 6 10.46 -9.45 9.64
CA ASP A 6 9.69 -9.29 10.89
C ASP A 6 8.32 -8.65 10.59
N HIS A 7 8.26 -7.78 9.58
CA HIS A 7 7.03 -7.12 9.17
C HIS A 7 7.02 -6.78 7.66
N VAL A 8 5.83 -6.81 7.07
CA VAL A 8 5.59 -6.40 5.68
C VAL A 8 4.68 -5.17 5.65
N ILE A 9 5.10 -4.12 4.94
CA ILE A 9 4.31 -2.91 4.74
C ILE A 9 3.81 -2.88 3.30
N PHE A 10 2.49 -2.76 3.12
CA PHE A 10 1.90 -2.38 1.83
C PHE A 10 1.67 -0.87 1.85
N SER A 11 2.63 -0.12 1.30
CA SER A 11 2.63 1.35 1.29
C SER A 11 1.98 1.87 0.02
N PHE A 12 0.87 2.58 0.15
CA PHE A 12 0.14 3.18 -0.96
C PHE A 12 0.34 4.69 -0.98
N HIS A 13 0.22 5.34 -2.13
CA HIS A 13 0.23 6.80 -2.15
C HIS A 13 -0.94 7.34 -1.32
N GLY A 14 -0.67 8.28 -0.41
CA GLY A 14 -1.68 8.90 0.41
C GLY A 14 -2.58 9.84 -0.40
N LEU A 15 -3.79 10.07 0.11
CA LEU A 15 -4.70 11.09 -0.41
C LEU A 15 -5.27 11.93 0.74
N PRO A 16 -5.58 13.22 0.52
CA PRO A 16 -6.37 14.01 1.45
C PRO A 16 -7.71 13.33 1.77
N GLU A 17 -8.12 13.31 3.03
CA GLU A 17 -9.37 12.66 3.46
C GLU A 17 -10.61 13.18 2.72
N ARG A 18 -10.59 14.46 2.32
CA ARG A 18 -11.67 15.07 1.52
C ARG A 18 -11.92 14.35 0.20
N GLN A 19 -10.88 13.78 -0.43
CA GLN A 19 -11.02 13.07 -1.70
C GLN A 19 -11.67 11.71 -1.49
N ILE A 20 -11.36 11.05 -0.37
CA ILE A 20 -12.02 9.80 0.01
C ILE A 20 -13.51 10.04 0.28
N LYS A 21 -13.85 11.08 1.05
CA LYS A 21 -15.25 11.44 1.31
C LYS A 21 -16.01 11.79 0.03
N LYS A 22 -15.35 12.44 -0.94
CA LYS A 22 -15.97 12.78 -2.24
C LYS A 22 -16.27 11.54 -3.10
N SER A 23 -15.55 10.43 -2.92
CA SER A 23 -15.79 9.18 -3.66
C SER A 23 -16.94 8.36 -3.10
N ASP A 24 -17.47 8.73 -1.93
CA ASP A 24 -18.60 8.06 -1.28
C ASP A 24 -19.92 8.72 -1.70
N GLU A 25 -20.66 8.05 -2.58
CA GLU A 25 -21.96 8.51 -3.07
C GLU A 25 -23.02 8.59 -1.96
N THR A 26 -22.84 7.85 -0.85
CA THR A 26 -23.77 7.85 0.29
C THR A 26 -23.53 9.01 1.26
N GLY A 27 -22.32 9.59 1.25
CA GLY A 27 -21.85 10.59 2.20
C GLY A 27 -21.77 10.14 3.66
N SER A 28 -21.99 8.85 3.96
CA SER A 28 -22.12 8.32 5.33
C SER A 28 -21.35 7.04 5.59
N HIS A 29 -20.54 6.57 4.65
CA HIS A 29 -19.78 5.32 4.73
C HIS A 29 -18.27 5.57 4.91
N CYS A 30 -17.61 6.11 3.89
CA CYS A 30 -16.14 6.20 3.84
C CYS A 30 -15.59 7.25 4.81
N LEU A 31 -14.67 6.84 5.69
CA LEU A 31 -14.14 7.66 6.80
C LEU A 31 -15.18 8.12 7.83
N THR A 32 -16.41 7.61 7.74
CA THR A 32 -17.48 7.86 8.71
C THR A 32 -17.69 6.63 9.58
N ARG A 33 -17.67 5.43 8.98
CA ARG A 33 -17.73 4.16 9.70
C ARG A 33 -16.33 3.63 10.04
N PRO A 34 -16.13 3.03 11.23
CA PRO A 34 -14.84 2.48 11.63
C PRO A 34 -14.40 1.30 10.75
N ASP A 35 -15.36 0.55 10.19
CA ASP A 35 -15.17 -0.65 9.39
C ASP A 35 -15.29 -0.42 7.88
N CYS A 36 -15.34 0.84 7.41
CA CYS A 36 -15.64 1.19 6.01
C CYS A 36 -14.71 0.58 4.95
N CYS A 37 -13.56 0.02 5.34
CA CYS A 37 -12.59 -0.64 4.45
C CYS A 37 -12.33 -2.11 4.83
N ALA A 38 -13.13 -2.71 5.71
CA ALA A 38 -12.95 -4.12 6.12
C ALA A 38 -13.16 -5.08 4.93
N SER A 39 -14.13 -4.79 4.08
CA SER A 39 -14.42 -5.50 2.84
C SER A 39 -14.88 -4.54 1.75
N MET A 40 -14.79 -4.96 0.49
CA MET A 40 -15.41 -4.25 -0.62
C MET A 40 -16.94 -4.43 -0.60
N CYS A 41 -17.66 -3.33 -0.77
CA CYS A 41 -19.11 -3.27 -0.82
C CYS A 41 -19.57 -2.21 -1.85
N PRO A 42 -20.87 -2.15 -2.21
CA PRO A 42 -21.36 -1.17 -3.17
C PRO A 42 -21.02 0.28 -2.79
N GLU A 43 -21.04 0.62 -1.50
CA GLU A 43 -20.82 1.97 -0.97
C GLU A 43 -19.36 2.43 -1.05
N ASN A 44 -18.40 1.51 -1.03
CA ASN A 44 -16.96 1.83 -1.09
C ASN A 44 -16.29 1.40 -2.39
N ARG A 45 -17.06 0.94 -3.40
CA ARG A 45 -16.52 0.42 -4.66
C ARG A 45 -15.57 1.38 -5.39
N TRP A 46 -15.79 2.69 -5.24
CA TRP A 46 -14.98 3.75 -5.84
C TRP A 46 -13.97 4.39 -4.86
N CYS A 47 -13.96 3.93 -3.61
CA CYS A 47 -13.08 4.45 -2.58
C CYS A 47 -11.67 3.88 -2.76
N TYR A 48 -10.72 4.76 -3.11
CA TYR A 48 -9.30 4.41 -3.26
C TYR A 48 -8.76 3.69 -2.02
N ARG A 49 -9.08 4.20 -0.82
CA ARG A 49 -8.62 3.59 0.44
C ARG A 49 -9.13 2.15 0.57
N ALA A 50 -10.41 1.90 0.28
CA ALA A 50 -10.98 0.55 0.35
C ALA A 50 -10.29 -0.42 -0.63
N GLN A 51 -10.02 0.04 -1.86
CA GLN A 51 -9.29 -0.74 -2.87
C GLN A 51 -7.85 -1.05 -2.45
N CYS A 52 -7.17 -0.14 -1.75
CA CYS A 52 -5.84 -0.40 -1.18
C CYS A 52 -5.88 -1.53 -0.14
N PHE A 53 -6.85 -1.48 0.79
CA PHE A 53 -7.04 -2.54 1.79
C PHE A 53 -7.38 -3.89 1.14
N GLU A 54 -8.26 -3.89 0.12
CA GLU A 54 -8.59 -5.08 -0.64
C GLU A 54 -7.37 -5.70 -1.32
N THR A 55 -6.60 -4.87 -2.03
CA THR A 55 -5.38 -5.29 -2.74
C THR A 55 -4.36 -5.89 -1.78
N ALA A 56 -4.10 -5.23 -0.65
CA ALA A 56 -3.17 -5.71 0.36
C ALA A 56 -3.63 -7.03 1.01
N ARG A 57 -4.93 -7.21 1.26
CA ARG A 57 -5.47 -8.46 1.80
C ARG A 57 -5.30 -9.62 0.82
N LEU A 58 -5.64 -9.41 -0.45
CA LEU A 58 -5.46 -10.43 -1.50
C LEU A 58 -3.98 -10.80 -1.68
N LEU A 59 -3.09 -9.81 -1.66
CA LEU A 59 -1.64 -10.04 -1.70
C LEU A 59 -1.15 -10.81 -0.47
N ALA A 60 -1.55 -10.40 0.74
CA ALA A 60 -1.16 -11.07 1.98
C ALA A 60 -1.62 -12.55 1.99
N THR A 61 -2.86 -12.82 1.58
CA THR A 61 -3.37 -14.18 1.42
C THR A 61 -2.55 -14.97 0.40
N SER A 62 -2.29 -14.40 -0.77
CA SER A 62 -1.50 -15.06 -1.83
C SER A 62 -0.05 -15.34 -1.41
N LEU A 63 0.51 -14.50 -0.55
CA LEU A 63 1.88 -14.64 -0.03
C LEU A 63 1.96 -15.49 1.25
N GLY A 64 0.83 -15.92 1.81
CA GLY A 64 0.79 -16.67 3.06
C GLY A 64 1.32 -15.88 4.26
N LEU A 65 1.11 -14.56 4.28
CA LEU A 65 1.49 -13.72 5.41
C LEU A 65 0.51 -13.96 6.58
N ALA A 66 1.04 -14.02 7.80
CA ALA A 66 0.22 -14.21 8.99
C ALA A 66 -0.40 -12.87 9.44
N ASP A 67 -1.58 -12.95 10.05
CA ASP A 67 -2.20 -11.78 10.66
C ASP A 67 -1.25 -11.11 11.66
N GLY A 68 -1.19 -9.79 11.64
CA GLY A 68 -0.28 -9.00 12.49
C GLY A 68 1.17 -8.93 12.00
N THR A 69 1.57 -9.68 10.96
CA THR A 69 2.90 -9.55 10.35
C THR A 69 2.91 -8.64 9.13
N HIS A 70 1.78 -8.01 8.81
CA HIS A 70 1.68 -7.05 7.73
C HIS A 70 0.63 -5.97 8.00
N GLN A 71 0.78 -4.81 7.35
CA GLN A 71 -0.24 -3.76 7.41
C GLN A 71 -0.20 -2.83 6.20
N VAL A 72 -1.33 -2.13 6.00
CA VAL A 72 -1.50 -1.09 4.98
C VAL A 72 -1.09 0.26 5.56
N THR A 73 -0.30 1.03 4.80
CA THR A 73 0.10 2.39 5.15
C THR A 73 0.00 3.32 3.96
N PHE A 74 0.11 4.63 4.21
CA PHE A 74 -0.01 5.68 3.20
C PHE A 74 1.20 6.63 3.25
N GLN A 75 1.89 6.77 2.11
CA GLN A 75 3.10 7.58 1.92
C GLN A 75 2.82 8.91 1.20
N SER A 76 3.84 9.77 1.10
CA SER A 76 3.85 11.00 0.31
C SER A 76 2.68 11.96 0.59
N ARG A 77 2.63 12.49 1.82
CA ARG A 77 1.65 13.52 2.22
C ARG A 77 2.21 14.93 2.09
N LEU A 78 1.35 15.89 1.74
CA LEU A 78 1.71 17.31 1.58
C LEU A 78 0.76 18.26 2.30
N GLY A 79 1.31 19.36 2.81
CA GLY A 79 0.55 20.43 3.46
C GLY A 79 -0.01 20.04 4.83
N ARG A 80 -1.01 20.80 5.29
CA ARG A 80 -1.54 20.72 6.68
C ARG A 80 -2.94 20.12 6.79
N THR A 81 -3.54 19.73 5.66
CA THR A 81 -4.88 19.09 5.68
C THR A 81 -4.79 17.65 6.20
N PRO A 82 -5.88 17.06 6.70
CA PRO A 82 -5.90 15.64 7.05
C PRO A 82 -5.73 14.73 5.82
N TRP A 83 -4.86 13.73 5.94
CA TRP A 83 -4.63 12.67 4.94
C TRP A 83 -4.97 11.32 5.54
N ILE A 84 -5.29 10.36 4.68
CA ILE A 84 -5.56 8.99 5.11
C ILE A 84 -4.39 8.37 5.86
N ARG A 85 -4.74 7.61 6.90
CA ARG A 85 -3.83 6.97 7.86
C ARG A 85 -3.97 5.44 7.82
N PRO A 86 -2.95 4.70 8.29
CA PRO A 86 -1.71 5.16 8.96
C PRO A 86 -0.62 5.67 8.00
N TYR A 87 0.28 6.53 8.47
CA TYR A 87 1.36 7.07 7.64
C TYR A 87 2.58 6.16 7.63
N THR A 88 3.17 5.95 6.44
CA THR A 88 4.28 5.01 6.25
C THR A 88 5.51 5.36 7.08
N ASP A 89 5.92 6.63 7.10
CA ASP A 89 7.04 7.13 7.90
C ASP A 89 6.83 6.81 9.39
N VAL A 90 5.71 7.24 9.97
CA VAL A 90 5.39 7.02 11.39
C VAL A 90 5.39 5.54 11.75
N VAL A 91 4.78 4.70 10.91
CA VAL A 91 4.73 3.25 11.13
C VAL A 91 6.12 2.63 11.17
N VAL A 92 7.00 3.02 10.27
CA VAL A 92 8.36 2.46 10.21
C VAL A 92 9.16 2.82 11.47
N GLU A 93 8.99 4.04 11.97
CA GLU A 93 9.57 4.45 13.25
C GLU A 93 9.05 3.60 14.42
N GLU A 94 7.74 3.37 14.47
CA GLU A 94 7.11 2.54 15.51
C GLU A 94 7.59 1.08 15.46
N LEU A 95 7.74 0.52 14.26
CA LEU A 95 8.24 -0.85 14.07
C LEU A 95 9.68 -0.98 14.57
N ALA A 96 10.54 -0.02 14.25
CA ALA A 96 11.92 0.03 14.75
C ALA A 96 11.94 0.14 16.29
N ALA A 97 11.13 1.05 16.85
CA ALA A 97 11.01 1.22 18.30
C ALA A 97 10.47 -0.02 19.03
N LYS A 98 9.63 -0.82 18.37
CA LYS A 98 9.14 -2.12 18.86
C LYS A 98 10.14 -3.27 18.67
N GLY A 99 11.33 -2.99 18.11
CA GLY A 99 12.42 -3.96 17.96
C GLY A 99 12.45 -4.71 16.64
N SER A 100 11.62 -4.35 15.66
CA SER A 100 11.70 -4.94 14.32
C SER A 100 13.06 -4.61 13.70
N LYS A 101 13.76 -5.62 13.17
CA LYS A 101 15.08 -5.48 12.54
C LYS A 101 14.99 -5.54 11.02
N ARG A 102 14.00 -6.24 10.48
CA ARG A 102 13.86 -6.50 9.05
C ARG A 102 12.44 -6.19 8.59
N VAL A 103 12.28 -5.14 7.80
CA VAL A 103 11.00 -4.72 7.21
C VAL A 103 11.08 -4.82 5.69
N VAL A 104 10.04 -5.36 5.07
CA VAL A 104 9.88 -5.36 3.61
C VAL A 104 8.75 -4.43 3.23
N VAL A 105 8.95 -3.57 2.23
CA VAL A 105 7.95 -2.60 1.79
C VAL A 105 7.57 -2.87 0.33
N PHE A 106 6.27 -3.00 0.08
CA PHE A 106 5.67 -3.03 -1.25
C PHE A 106 5.02 -1.68 -1.54
N CYS A 107 5.01 -1.26 -2.80
CA CYS A 107 4.30 -0.06 -3.27
C CYS A 107 3.22 -0.41 -4.32
N PRO A 108 2.12 -1.10 -3.96
CA PRO A 108 1.27 -1.77 -4.94
C PRO A 108 0.45 -0.83 -5.85
N ALA A 109 0.35 0.46 -5.50
CA ALA A 109 -0.28 1.47 -6.35
C ALA A 109 0.56 1.89 -7.55
N PHE A 110 1.85 1.51 -7.60
CA PHE A 110 2.77 1.85 -8.69
C PHE A 110 3.20 0.58 -9.43
N VAL A 111 2.94 0.56 -10.74
CA VAL A 111 3.36 -0.56 -11.60
C VAL A 111 4.79 -0.42 -12.10
N ALA A 112 5.37 0.79 -12.02
CA ALA A 112 6.73 1.09 -12.42
C ALA A 112 7.40 1.96 -11.36
N ASP A 113 8.72 1.88 -11.28
CA ASP A 113 9.49 2.67 -10.33
C ASP A 113 9.36 4.17 -10.61
N CYS A 114 9.21 4.94 -9.55
CA CYS A 114 9.07 6.39 -9.58
C CYS A 114 9.80 7.02 -8.40
N LEU A 115 9.68 8.34 -8.23
CA LEU A 115 10.31 9.06 -7.13
C LEU A 115 9.83 8.53 -5.77
N GLU A 116 8.52 8.29 -5.65
CA GLU A 116 7.87 7.81 -4.44
C GLU A 116 8.29 6.38 -4.06
N THR A 117 8.77 5.56 -5.02
CA THR A 117 9.29 4.23 -4.70
C THR A 117 10.79 4.29 -4.41
N LEU A 118 11.60 4.75 -5.38
CA LEU A 118 13.06 4.64 -5.29
C LEU A 118 13.65 5.58 -4.23
N GLU A 119 13.23 6.84 -4.21
CA GLU A 119 13.79 7.84 -3.31
C GLU A 119 13.09 7.81 -1.94
N GLU A 120 11.76 7.95 -1.93
CA GLU A 120 11.05 8.11 -0.66
C GLU A 120 11.11 6.82 0.17
N VAL A 121 10.84 5.66 -0.46
CA VAL A 121 10.85 4.37 0.24
C VAL A 121 12.23 3.71 0.21
N GLY A 122 12.83 3.59 -0.97
CA GLY A 122 14.07 2.84 -1.18
C GLY A 122 15.30 3.47 -0.52
N MET A 123 15.32 4.79 -0.34
CA MET A 123 16.42 5.53 0.26
C MET A 123 16.03 6.14 1.60
N ARG A 124 15.09 7.09 1.63
CA ARG A 124 14.82 7.89 2.84
C ARG A 124 14.16 7.09 3.96
N LEU A 125 13.08 6.36 3.66
CA LEU A 125 12.41 5.52 4.67
C LEU A 125 13.35 4.43 5.21
N LYS A 126 14.24 3.91 4.35
CA LYS A 126 15.29 2.98 4.76
C LYS A 126 16.30 3.63 5.71
N GLU A 127 16.79 4.82 5.39
CA GLU A 127 17.68 5.60 6.27
C GLU A 127 17.01 5.86 7.63
N ASP A 128 15.74 6.27 7.64
CA ASP A 128 14.97 6.52 8.86
C ASP A 128 14.81 5.25 9.71
N PHE A 129 14.52 4.10 9.09
CA PHE A 129 14.38 2.82 9.79
C PHE A 129 15.69 2.40 10.47
N VAL A 130 16.81 2.51 9.76
CA VAL A 130 18.14 2.15 10.27
C VAL A 130 18.57 3.10 11.38
N ALA A 131 18.34 4.41 11.21
CA ALA A 131 18.65 5.42 12.21
C ALA A 131 17.89 5.19 13.54
N ARG A 132 16.78 4.46 13.51
CA ARG A 132 15.92 4.16 14.67
C ARG A 132 16.11 2.76 15.24
N GLY A 133 17.17 2.07 14.82
CA GLY A 133 17.57 0.77 15.37
C GLY A 133 17.05 -0.46 14.60
N GLY A 134 16.41 -0.25 13.45
CA GLY A 134 16.23 -1.29 12.44
C GLY A 134 17.55 -1.63 11.75
N GLU A 135 17.60 -2.77 11.04
CA GLU A 135 18.81 -3.21 10.32
C GLU A 135 18.61 -3.19 8.81
N VAL A 136 17.47 -3.69 8.33
CA VAL A 136 17.18 -3.83 6.91
C VAL A 136 15.75 -3.38 6.63
N LEU A 137 15.63 -2.37 5.77
CA LEU A 137 14.39 -2.09 5.03
C LEU A 137 14.63 -2.42 3.55
N GLU A 138 13.87 -3.37 3.02
CA GLU A 138 13.96 -3.78 1.61
C GLU A 138 12.70 -3.34 0.86
N LEU A 139 12.89 -2.44 -0.11
CA LEU A 139 11.87 -2.11 -1.10
C LEU A 139 11.75 -3.28 -2.09
N VAL A 140 10.54 -3.79 -2.27
CA VAL A 140 10.24 -4.72 -3.35
C VAL A 140 10.18 -3.96 -4.67
N PRO A 141 10.94 -4.39 -5.71
CA PRO A 141 10.89 -3.73 -7.01
C PRO A 141 9.49 -3.66 -7.58
N SER A 142 9.16 -2.55 -8.23
CA SER A 142 7.92 -2.44 -8.99
C SER A 142 7.89 -3.46 -10.13
N LEU A 143 6.70 -3.69 -10.69
CA LEU A 143 6.53 -4.64 -11.79
C LEU A 143 7.34 -4.26 -13.03
N ASN A 144 7.58 -2.96 -13.26
CA ASN A 144 8.37 -2.41 -14.35
C ASN A 144 7.97 -3.05 -15.70
N ALA A 145 8.93 -3.35 -16.58
CA ALA A 145 8.68 -4.04 -17.84
C ALA A 145 8.82 -5.58 -17.71
N THR A 146 8.50 -6.15 -16.55
CA THR A 146 8.56 -7.61 -16.40
C THR A 146 7.62 -8.29 -17.40
N PRO A 147 8.03 -9.41 -18.02
CA PRO A 147 7.19 -10.12 -18.98
C PRO A 147 5.82 -10.52 -18.42
N VAL A 148 5.78 -10.90 -17.14
CA VAL A 148 4.53 -11.25 -16.43
C VAL A 148 3.57 -10.07 -16.44
N TRP A 149 4.01 -8.87 -16.04
CA TRP A 149 3.15 -7.69 -16.02
C TRP A 149 2.67 -7.27 -17.40
N VAL A 150 3.58 -7.25 -18.39
CA VAL A 150 3.22 -6.89 -19.78
C VAL A 150 2.16 -7.84 -20.31
N ASN A 151 2.32 -9.15 -20.09
CA ASN A 151 1.33 -10.15 -20.51
C ASN A 151 0.00 -9.96 -19.78
N THR A 152 0.02 -9.75 -18.45
CA THR A 152 -1.20 -9.47 -17.67
C THR A 152 -1.94 -8.24 -18.19
N ALA A 153 -1.24 -7.15 -18.51
CA ALA A 153 -1.86 -5.94 -19.06
C ALA A 153 -2.53 -6.21 -20.43
N VAL A 154 -1.88 -6.99 -21.30
CA VAL A 154 -2.46 -7.42 -22.58
C VAL A 154 -3.72 -8.28 -22.36
N GLU A 155 -3.69 -9.21 -21.41
CA GLU A 155 -4.84 -10.05 -21.08
C GLU A 155 -6.01 -9.23 -20.54
N LEU A 156 -5.75 -8.26 -19.66
CA LEU A 156 -6.78 -7.34 -19.14
C LEU A 156 -7.45 -6.54 -20.27
N ILE A 157 -6.67 -6.03 -21.23
CA ILE A 157 -7.19 -5.30 -22.39
C ILE A 157 -8.06 -6.22 -23.25
N ARG A 158 -7.57 -7.43 -23.58
CA ARG A 158 -8.33 -8.41 -24.38
C ARG A 158 -9.65 -8.80 -23.70
N ALA A 159 -9.61 -9.04 -22.39
CA ALA A 159 -10.79 -9.38 -21.60
C ALA A 159 -11.80 -8.22 -21.51
N ALA A 160 -11.33 -6.98 -21.48
CA ALA A 160 -12.21 -5.81 -21.54
C ALA A 160 -12.89 -5.67 -22.92
N SER A 161 -12.14 -5.90 -24.00
CA SER A 161 -12.67 -5.84 -25.37
C SER A 161 -13.71 -6.93 -25.66
N SER A 162 -13.56 -8.12 -25.09
CA SER A 162 -14.51 -9.22 -25.30
C SER A 162 -15.83 -9.07 -24.55
N ARG A 163 -15.89 -8.24 -23.50
CA ARG A 163 -17.12 -7.94 -22.74
C ARG A 163 -17.95 -6.81 -23.35
N ALA A 164 -17.38 -6.08 -24.31
CA ALA A 164 -18.02 -4.95 -24.99
C ALA A 164 -18.77 -5.37 -26.28
N ILE A 165 -18.81 -6.67 -26.58
CA ILE A 165 -19.54 -7.30 -27.69
C ILE A 165 -20.60 -8.22 -27.07
#